data_AF-A0A7Y4TVG3-F1
#
_entry.id   AF-A0A7Y4TVG3-F1
#
_cell.length_a   1.000
_cell.length_b   1.000
_cell.length_c   1.000
_cell.angle_alpha   90.00
_cell.angle_beta   90.00
_cell.angle_gamma   90.00
#
_symmetry.space_group_name_H-M   'P 1'
#
loop_
_entity.id
_entity.type
_entity.pdbx_description
1 polymer ?
#
loop_
_entity_poly.entity_id
_entity_poly.type
_entity_poly.pdbx_seq_one_letter_code
_entity_poly.pdbx_strand_id
1 'polypeptide(L)'
;MKKIILLSFFISISAICLSQNVGIGTTTPAARLHVKDSNVVFSAPGYPLTATPGNPPISGAGSRMMWYADKAAFRVGTVTDDRWDKDNIGPFSFAAGFNTRAVGEGSFAGGGYSTTYGDFSAAIGGGYASGVMSMAMGGNAYADGNYSLALGYNANVASFAILSTAIGPLTSATGPYSTVVGHEATAAGNFSLSLGYRTIATNAATAIGYDNNAAGFYSTAIGDSTLANGISSVAVGHKTRAYADYSFAFGNNTKAKTPNSFVVGAYNDTTATNRIFEIGKGTADNLRSNAMTVLTNGNVGIGENNPIAKLSVAGNGFFGGSLTVGSLAGFPYTLDVFGTGMFRGSNYLSLINSSGTEDTYIRGGKTTSKVFINDIANMGPVITASNVGIGNTNPLRPLSFPASLGEKILLYPGASGEVGIGVYGNELRLHCDNPGSMVSFGTQDNAGVFTQAGRFQISAPHALFVNGSIWAAGTTYASDERFKQNISFIEYPLQKLMRLNGVEYEMKADEFPKNNFQKQRQIGLIAQDVEKIIPEAVNEMDGYKGVDYARLVPLLIESIKELNKKVEQQQKQIEELKQK
;
A
#
# COMPACT_ATOMS: atom_id res chain seq x y z
N MET A 1 79.35 -83.51 -23.25
CA MET A 1 80.80 -83.82 -23.37
C MET A 1 81.57 -82.98 -22.35
N LYS A 2 82.64 -83.49 -21.71
CA LYS A 2 83.36 -82.82 -20.61
C LYS A 2 84.42 -81.81 -21.10
N LYS A 3 84.50 -80.64 -20.43
CA LYS A 3 85.67 -79.75 -20.19
C LYS A 3 85.37 -78.99 -18.86
N ILE A 4 86.21 -78.85 -17.81
CA ILE A 4 87.64 -79.15 -17.52
C ILE A 4 88.59 -78.18 -18.27
N ILE A 5 89.45 -77.35 -17.63
CA ILE A 5 89.88 -77.25 -16.20
C ILE A 5 90.56 -75.86 -15.90
N LEU A 6 90.55 -75.37 -14.64
CA LEU A 6 91.47 -74.36 -14.00
C LEU A 6 91.64 -72.94 -14.64
N LEU A 7 92.21 -71.87 -14.03
CA LEU A 7 92.78 -71.58 -12.69
C LEU A 7 92.51 -70.11 -12.29
N SER A 8 92.65 -69.76 -11.00
CA SER A 8 92.55 -68.42 -10.39
C SER A 8 93.80 -67.53 -10.57
N PHE A 9 93.63 -66.18 -10.64
CA PHE A 9 94.25 -65.22 -9.68
C PHE A 9 93.83 -63.73 -9.88
N PHE A 10 93.48 -63.08 -8.77
CA PHE A 10 93.62 -61.66 -8.37
C PHE A 10 93.53 -60.46 -9.35
N ILE A 11 92.56 -59.59 -9.05
CA ILE A 11 92.67 -58.14 -8.78
C ILE A 11 93.63 -57.30 -9.66
N SER A 12 93.04 -56.41 -10.46
CA SER A 12 93.64 -55.15 -10.91
C SER A 12 92.85 -53.92 -10.43
N ILE A 13 92.58 -53.85 -9.12
CA ILE A 13 92.30 -52.56 -8.46
C ILE A 13 93.65 -51.86 -8.29
N SER A 14 94.06 -51.15 -9.33
CA SER A 14 95.26 -50.30 -9.33
C SER A 14 94.97 -49.01 -8.56
N ALA A 15 95.11 -49.06 -7.24
CA ALA A 15 95.09 -47.86 -6.42
C ALA A 15 96.41 -47.09 -6.53
N ILE A 16 96.34 -45.77 -6.74
CA ILE A 16 97.28 -44.77 -6.18
C ILE A 16 96.45 -43.50 -5.89
N CYS A 17 96.70 -42.90 -4.73
CA CYS A 17 95.99 -41.73 -4.18
C CYS A 17 95.97 -40.55 -5.17
N LEU A 18 94.85 -39.84 -5.39
CA LEU A 18 94.42 -38.75 -4.49
C LEU A 18 92.92 -38.37 -4.59
N SER A 19 92.04 -39.28 -5.04
CA SER A 19 90.59 -39.19 -4.78
C SER A 19 89.95 -40.58 -4.76
N GLN A 20 89.01 -40.81 -3.83
CA GLN A 20 88.39 -42.13 -3.63
C GLN A 20 87.24 -42.39 -4.63
N ASN A 21 87.56 -42.40 -5.92
CA ASN A 21 86.59 -42.54 -6.99
C ASN A 21 86.66 -43.92 -7.66
N VAL A 22 85.58 -44.69 -7.54
CA VAL A 22 85.42 -46.01 -8.17
C VAL A 22 84.71 -45.85 -9.51
N GLY A 23 85.40 -46.20 -10.60
CA GLY A 23 84.85 -46.24 -11.95
C GLY A 23 84.41 -47.64 -12.36
N ILE A 24 83.21 -47.76 -12.92
CA ILE A 24 82.74 -48.94 -13.65
C ILE A 24 82.55 -48.52 -15.11
N GLY A 25 83.30 -49.14 -16.03
CA GLY A 25 83.32 -48.75 -17.44
C GLY A 25 84.11 -47.47 -17.77
N THR A 26 84.81 -46.87 -16.80
CA THR A 26 85.65 -45.67 -17.00
C THR A 26 86.91 -45.71 -16.13
N THR A 27 88.01 -45.19 -16.68
CA THR A 27 89.29 -44.98 -15.99
C THR A 27 89.41 -43.57 -15.38
N THR A 28 88.49 -42.66 -15.70
CA THR A 28 88.40 -41.29 -15.17
C THR A 28 87.06 -41.07 -14.44
N PRO A 29 86.85 -41.67 -13.27
CA PRO A 29 85.59 -41.55 -12.52
C PRO A 29 85.41 -40.14 -11.94
N ALA A 30 84.31 -39.48 -12.31
CA ALA A 30 84.01 -38.10 -11.93
C ALA A 30 83.37 -37.95 -10.52
N ALA A 31 83.03 -39.07 -9.87
CA ALA A 31 82.45 -39.12 -8.54
C ALA A 31 82.94 -40.36 -7.79
N ARG A 32 82.67 -40.44 -6.47
CA ARG A 32 83.10 -41.57 -5.61
C ARG A 32 82.63 -42.93 -6.13
N LEU A 33 81.51 -42.95 -6.86
CA LEU A 33 81.08 -44.04 -7.73
C LEU A 33 80.62 -43.43 -9.08
N HIS A 34 81.24 -43.82 -10.19
CA HIS A 34 80.84 -43.43 -11.55
C HIS A 34 80.67 -44.69 -12.40
N VAL A 35 79.44 -44.95 -12.86
CA VAL A 35 79.14 -46.02 -13.82
C VAL A 35 78.94 -45.38 -15.19
N LYS A 36 79.84 -45.66 -16.14
CA LYS A 36 79.84 -45.06 -17.47
C LYS A 36 78.88 -45.80 -18.41
N ASP A 37 78.13 -45.07 -19.24
CA ASP A 37 77.28 -45.60 -20.32
C ASP A 37 76.25 -46.68 -19.89
N SER A 38 75.87 -46.77 -18.60
CA SER A 38 75.24 -47.96 -18.00
C SER A 38 74.05 -47.71 -17.09
N ASN A 39 73.19 -48.74 -16.94
CA ASN A 39 72.12 -48.82 -15.95
C ASN A 39 72.64 -49.40 -14.62
N VAL A 40 72.12 -48.90 -13.48
CA VAL A 40 72.33 -49.53 -12.16
C VAL A 40 71.04 -50.22 -11.74
N VAL A 41 71.12 -51.51 -11.38
CA VAL A 41 69.97 -52.32 -10.94
C VAL A 41 70.17 -52.75 -9.49
N PHE A 42 69.21 -52.45 -8.63
CA PHE A 42 69.09 -52.99 -7.28
C PHE A 42 67.93 -53.99 -7.24
N SER A 43 68.12 -55.17 -6.68
CA SER A 43 67.11 -56.24 -6.68
C SER A 43 67.14 -57.10 -5.41
N ALA A 44 66.01 -57.74 -5.13
CA ALA A 44 65.80 -58.72 -4.07
C ALA A 44 64.65 -59.67 -4.46
N PRO A 45 64.42 -60.79 -3.75
CA PRO A 45 63.30 -61.69 -4.01
C PRO A 45 61.93 -60.98 -3.95
N GLY A 46 61.00 -61.44 -4.79
CA GLY A 46 59.76 -60.72 -5.12
C GLY A 46 58.62 -60.80 -4.09
N TYR A 47 57.51 -60.16 -4.47
CA TYR A 47 56.27 -60.00 -3.70
C TYR A 47 55.62 -61.34 -3.28
N PRO A 48 55.00 -61.44 -2.09
CA PRO A 48 54.83 -60.40 -1.06
C PRO A 48 56.14 -60.05 -0.35
N LEU A 49 56.21 -58.83 0.20
CA LEU A 49 57.33 -58.42 1.05
C LEU A 49 57.42 -59.31 2.30
N THR A 50 58.61 -59.39 2.91
CA THR A 50 58.80 -60.20 4.13
C THR A 50 57.96 -59.65 5.28
N ALA A 51 57.21 -60.55 5.95
CA ALA A 51 56.39 -60.22 7.11
C ALA A 51 57.24 -59.75 8.32
N THR A 52 58.52 -60.11 8.34
CA THR A 52 59.50 -59.69 9.36
C THR A 52 60.74 -59.08 8.70
N PRO A 53 60.68 -57.81 8.27
CA PRO A 53 61.83 -57.12 7.67
C PRO A 53 63.07 -57.13 8.56
N GLY A 54 64.24 -57.36 7.95
CA GLY A 54 65.55 -57.17 8.58
C GLY A 54 65.84 -55.69 8.85
N ASN A 55 67.01 -55.38 9.38
CA ASN A 55 67.42 -53.97 9.53
C ASN A 55 67.75 -53.34 8.16
N PRO A 56 67.53 -52.02 7.97
CA PRO A 56 68.02 -51.33 6.78
C PRO A 56 69.56 -51.37 6.73
N PRO A 57 70.18 -51.14 5.55
CA PRO A 57 71.64 -51.14 5.39
C PRO A 57 72.41 -50.25 6.36
N ILE A 58 71.79 -49.19 6.87
CA ILE A 58 72.31 -48.30 7.92
C ILE A 58 71.16 -47.62 8.66
N SER A 59 71.31 -47.52 9.99
CA SER A 59 70.38 -46.86 10.92
C SER A 59 71.00 -45.59 11.55
N GLY A 60 70.18 -44.78 12.21
CA GLY A 60 70.56 -43.56 12.91
C GLY A 60 70.75 -42.35 11.98
N ALA A 61 71.28 -41.27 12.54
CA ALA A 61 71.53 -40.00 11.85
C ALA A 61 72.54 -40.14 10.70
N GLY A 62 72.41 -39.28 9.68
CA GLY A 62 73.40 -39.11 8.61
C GLY A 62 72.81 -38.85 7.23
N SER A 63 73.68 -38.46 6.29
CA SER A 63 73.35 -38.26 4.88
C SER A 63 73.55 -39.56 4.09
N ARG A 64 72.53 -40.02 3.35
CA ARG A 64 72.57 -41.28 2.59
C ARG A 64 71.61 -41.31 1.40
N MET A 65 71.96 -42.10 0.39
CA MET A 65 71.04 -42.68 -0.59
C MET A 65 70.94 -44.17 -0.27
N MET A 66 69.72 -44.69 -0.08
CA MET A 66 69.50 -46.05 0.44
C MET A 66 68.26 -46.67 -0.20
N TRP A 67 68.46 -47.81 -0.85
CA TRP A 67 67.41 -48.75 -1.20
C TRP A 67 67.28 -49.79 -0.08
N TYR A 68 66.08 -49.95 0.48
CA TYR A 68 65.79 -50.92 1.52
C TYR A 68 64.82 -51.97 0.97
N ALA A 69 65.41 -53.08 0.52
CA ALA A 69 64.75 -54.05 -0.33
C ALA A 69 63.59 -54.80 0.36
N ASP A 70 63.75 -55.18 1.64
CA ASP A 70 62.73 -55.87 2.44
C ASP A 70 61.40 -55.10 2.54
N LYS A 71 61.44 -53.78 2.37
CA LYS A 71 60.26 -52.90 2.34
C LYS A 71 60.05 -52.25 0.97
N ALA A 72 60.82 -52.60 -0.06
CA ALA A 72 60.83 -51.94 -1.38
C ALA A 72 60.84 -50.40 -1.30
N ALA A 73 61.59 -49.85 -0.33
CA ALA A 73 61.52 -48.45 0.07
C ALA A 73 62.79 -47.69 -0.31
N PHE A 74 62.65 -46.42 -0.70
CA PHE A 74 63.77 -45.57 -1.13
C PHE A 74 63.95 -44.36 -0.20
N ARG A 75 65.20 -44.04 0.11
CA ARG A 75 65.59 -42.88 0.94
C ARG A 75 66.74 -42.11 0.30
N VAL A 76 66.66 -40.79 0.26
CA VAL A 76 67.75 -39.93 -0.24
C VAL A 76 67.81 -38.58 0.49
N GLY A 77 68.99 -38.17 0.95
CA GLY A 77 69.18 -36.92 1.71
C GLY A 77 69.72 -37.18 3.11
N THR A 78 69.22 -36.47 4.13
CA THR A 78 69.80 -36.45 5.49
C THR A 78 68.76 -36.53 6.58
N VAL A 79 69.00 -37.36 7.61
CA VAL A 79 68.24 -37.39 8.88
C VAL A 79 69.15 -37.11 10.08
N THR A 80 68.61 -36.49 11.14
CA THR A 80 69.34 -36.18 12.39
C THR A 80 69.08 -37.16 13.53
N ASP A 81 68.20 -38.13 13.31
CA ASP A 81 67.61 -39.04 14.30
C ASP A 81 67.29 -40.41 13.66
N ASP A 82 66.36 -41.17 14.24
CA ASP A 82 65.94 -42.53 13.86
C ASP A 82 64.92 -42.57 12.70
N ARG A 83 64.61 -41.45 12.03
CA ARG A 83 63.51 -41.37 11.03
C ARG A 83 63.63 -42.36 9.88
N TRP A 84 64.82 -42.85 9.56
CA TRP A 84 65.07 -43.87 8.53
C TRP A 84 65.59 -45.19 9.12
N ASP A 85 65.17 -45.51 10.35
CA ASP A 85 65.36 -46.81 10.97
C ASP A 85 64.19 -47.74 10.62
N LYS A 86 64.37 -49.05 10.89
CA LYS A 86 63.47 -50.13 10.45
C LYS A 86 61.98 -49.81 10.66
N ASP A 87 61.60 -49.36 11.84
CA ASP A 87 60.19 -49.16 12.22
C ASP A 87 59.62 -47.82 11.76
N ASN A 88 60.48 -46.91 11.27
CA ASN A 88 60.11 -45.60 10.72
C ASN A 88 60.10 -45.57 9.17
N ILE A 89 60.25 -46.74 8.54
CA ILE A 89 60.15 -46.92 7.09
C ILE A 89 58.90 -47.74 6.75
N GLY A 90 57.98 -47.17 5.98
CA GLY A 90 56.83 -47.89 5.43
C GLY A 90 57.20 -48.79 4.24
N PRO A 91 56.47 -49.89 4.01
CA PRO A 91 56.51 -50.63 2.74
C PRO A 91 56.24 -49.71 1.55
N PHE A 92 56.92 -49.92 0.43
CA PHE A 92 56.81 -49.14 -0.82
C PHE A 92 57.02 -47.61 -0.70
N SER A 93 57.49 -47.13 0.46
CA SER A 93 57.55 -45.70 0.75
C SER A 93 58.78 -45.01 0.16
N PHE A 94 58.63 -43.72 -0.16
CA PHE A 94 59.69 -42.87 -0.67
C PHE A 94 59.91 -41.67 0.25
N ALA A 95 61.16 -41.41 0.66
CA ALA A 95 61.47 -40.18 1.39
C ALA A 95 62.73 -39.49 0.82
N ALA A 96 62.62 -38.18 0.58
CA ALA A 96 63.69 -37.39 -0.03
C ALA A 96 63.83 -36.01 0.63
N GLY A 97 65.05 -35.64 1.03
CA GLY A 97 65.37 -34.32 1.58
C GLY A 97 65.95 -34.36 2.99
N PHE A 98 65.50 -33.45 3.86
CA PHE A 98 66.04 -33.25 5.20
C PHE A 98 65.01 -33.61 6.27
N ASN A 99 65.36 -34.49 7.23
CA ASN A 99 64.50 -34.92 8.33
C ASN A 99 63.11 -35.42 7.91
N THR A 100 63.01 -36.03 6.74
CA THR A 100 61.77 -36.62 6.25
C THR A 100 61.52 -37.99 6.89
N ARG A 101 60.26 -38.32 7.18
CA ARG A 101 59.85 -39.60 7.78
C ARG A 101 58.66 -40.14 7.00
N ALA A 102 58.76 -41.36 6.47
CA ALA A 102 57.69 -41.99 5.71
C ALA A 102 57.40 -43.40 6.26
N VAL A 103 56.38 -43.50 7.10
CA VAL A 103 56.04 -44.69 7.91
C VAL A 103 54.89 -45.50 7.30
N GLY A 104 53.89 -44.84 6.71
CA GLY A 104 52.76 -45.52 6.06
C GLY A 104 53.16 -46.26 4.79
N GLU A 105 52.41 -47.32 4.44
CA GLU A 105 52.56 -48.06 3.19
C GLU A 105 52.40 -47.13 1.98
N GLY A 106 53.26 -47.25 0.97
CA GLY A 106 53.22 -46.44 -0.25
C GLY A 106 53.38 -44.92 -0.04
N SER A 107 53.73 -44.47 1.16
CA SER A 107 53.71 -43.04 1.50
C SER A 107 54.93 -42.26 0.99
N PHE A 108 54.75 -40.96 0.74
CA PHE A 108 55.77 -40.06 0.18
C PHE A 108 56.10 -38.90 1.13
N ALA A 109 57.37 -38.74 1.54
CA ALA A 109 57.82 -37.61 2.34
C ALA A 109 58.96 -36.82 1.66
N GLY A 110 58.64 -35.65 1.09
CA GLY A 110 59.57 -34.82 0.30
C GLY A 110 59.90 -33.46 0.94
N GLY A 111 61.14 -33.00 0.81
CA GLY A 111 61.58 -31.67 1.25
C GLY A 111 62.18 -31.66 2.66
N GLY A 112 61.91 -30.61 3.45
CA GLY A 112 62.37 -30.49 4.84
C GLY A 112 61.28 -30.86 5.85
N TYR A 113 61.61 -31.64 6.87
CA TYR A 113 60.76 -32.01 8.02
C TYR A 113 59.44 -32.77 7.73
N SER A 114 59.12 -33.03 6.47
CA SER A 114 57.87 -33.69 6.05
C SER A 114 57.70 -35.07 6.67
N THR A 115 56.51 -35.37 7.20
CA THR A 115 56.21 -36.62 7.91
C THR A 115 54.92 -37.25 7.40
N THR A 116 54.96 -38.51 6.97
CA THR A 116 53.79 -39.33 6.62
C THR A 116 53.65 -40.52 7.57
N TYR A 117 52.48 -40.65 8.18
CA TYR A 117 52.08 -41.85 8.95
C TYR A 117 50.97 -42.64 8.28
N GLY A 118 50.05 -41.98 7.57
CA GLY A 118 48.93 -42.66 6.91
C GLY A 118 49.38 -43.44 5.67
N ASP A 119 48.74 -44.58 5.42
CA ASP A 119 48.98 -45.35 4.20
C ASP A 119 48.55 -44.58 2.96
N PHE A 120 49.33 -44.68 1.89
CA PHE A 120 49.19 -43.98 0.61
C PHE A 120 49.12 -42.43 0.74
N SER A 121 49.64 -41.87 1.85
CA SER A 121 49.67 -40.43 2.10
C SER A 121 50.92 -39.73 1.56
N ALA A 122 50.85 -38.40 1.40
CA ALA A 122 51.97 -37.59 0.92
C ALA A 122 52.21 -36.34 1.78
N ALA A 123 53.46 -36.07 2.15
CA ALA A 123 53.88 -34.87 2.87
C ALA A 123 55.00 -34.14 2.13
N ILE A 124 54.85 -32.83 1.87
CA ILE A 124 55.82 -32.03 1.11
C ILE A 124 56.14 -30.71 1.82
N GLY A 125 57.43 -30.36 1.91
CA GLY A 125 57.87 -29.04 2.38
C GLY A 125 57.49 -28.69 3.82
N GLY A 126 57.49 -29.66 4.73
CA GLY A 126 57.17 -29.47 6.15
C GLY A 126 55.73 -29.84 6.52
N GLY A 127 55.03 -30.56 5.65
CA GLY A 127 53.71 -31.13 5.92
C GLY A 127 53.75 -32.34 6.85
N TYR A 128 52.61 -32.62 7.47
CA TYR A 128 52.35 -33.74 8.37
C TYR A 128 51.05 -34.42 7.91
N ALA A 129 51.15 -35.61 7.36
CA ALA A 129 50.01 -36.36 6.81
C ALA A 129 49.83 -37.67 7.59
N SER A 130 48.85 -37.70 8.50
CA SER A 130 48.60 -38.88 9.35
C SER A 130 47.35 -39.66 8.95
N GLY A 131 46.41 -39.04 8.23
CA GLY A 131 45.26 -39.74 7.66
C GLY A 131 45.63 -40.66 6.50
N VAL A 132 44.94 -41.77 6.34
CA VAL A 132 45.06 -42.66 5.17
C VAL A 132 44.67 -41.90 3.91
N MET A 133 45.44 -42.03 2.82
CA MET A 133 45.27 -41.31 1.55
C MET A 133 45.19 -39.78 1.71
N SER A 134 45.81 -39.22 2.75
CA SER A 134 45.86 -37.77 2.98
C SER A 134 47.06 -37.10 2.28
N MET A 135 46.98 -35.78 2.07
CA MET A 135 48.08 -34.99 1.52
C MET A 135 48.29 -33.70 2.30
N ALA A 136 49.51 -33.47 2.79
CA ALA A 136 49.92 -32.25 3.47
C ALA A 136 51.08 -31.56 2.71
N MET A 137 50.94 -30.29 2.32
CA MET A 137 52.02 -29.54 1.67
C MET A 137 52.16 -28.12 2.22
N GLY A 138 53.39 -27.75 2.56
CA GLY A 138 53.74 -26.47 3.19
C GLY A 138 54.11 -26.63 4.66
N GLY A 139 54.85 -25.66 5.19
CA GLY A 139 55.36 -25.71 6.56
C GLY A 139 54.22 -25.76 7.58
N ASN A 140 54.24 -26.79 8.45
CA ASN A 140 53.20 -27.06 9.43
C ASN A 140 51.79 -27.27 8.83
N ALA A 141 51.69 -27.76 7.58
CA ALA A 141 50.41 -28.26 7.07
C ALA A 141 50.08 -29.60 7.75
N TYR A 142 48.87 -29.77 8.28
CA TYR A 142 48.40 -31.00 8.95
C TYR A 142 47.21 -31.59 8.20
N ALA A 143 47.36 -32.81 7.72
CA ALA A 143 46.31 -33.59 7.06
C ALA A 143 46.06 -34.87 7.89
N ASP A 144 45.33 -34.72 9.00
CA ASP A 144 45.09 -35.83 9.93
C ASP A 144 43.81 -36.61 9.62
N GLY A 145 42.86 -36.01 8.90
CA GLY A 145 41.66 -36.69 8.43
C GLY A 145 41.97 -37.69 7.32
N ASN A 146 41.31 -38.85 7.32
CA ASN A 146 41.41 -39.78 6.19
C ASN A 146 40.88 -39.14 4.89
N TYR A 147 41.57 -39.35 3.78
CA TYR A 147 41.28 -38.75 2.47
C TYR A 147 41.30 -37.21 2.46
N SER A 148 42.06 -36.58 3.38
CA SER A 148 42.12 -35.12 3.51
C SER A 148 43.22 -34.46 2.68
N LEU A 149 43.05 -33.16 2.43
CA LEU A 149 44.01 -32.33 1.71
C LEU A 149 44.30 -31.04 2.51
N ALA A 150 45.55 -30.84 2.95
CA ALA A 150 46.01 -29.63 3.64
C ALA A 150 47.15 -28.97 2.85
N LEU A 151 46.90 -27.80 2.25
CA LEU A 151 47.85 -27.09 1.40
C LEU A 151 48.08 -25.67 1.94
N GLY A 152 49.25 -25.37 2.50
CA GLY A 152 49.61 -24.02 2.94
C GLY A 152 50.22 -23.97 4.35
N TYR A 153 50.81 -22.82 4.69
CA TYR A 153 51.42 -22.62 6.01
C TYR A 153 50.37 -22.69 7.13
N ASN A 154 50.56 -23.58 8.10
CA ASN A 154 49.58 -23.87 9.16
C ASN A 154 48.16 -24.22 8.63
N ALA A 155 48.04 -24.78 7.42
CA ALA A 155 46.76 -25.35 6.96
C ALA A 155 46.45 -26.63 7.76
N ASN A 156 45.27 -26.74 8.35
CA ASN A 156 44.90 -27.85 9.24
C ASN A 156 43.62 -28.54 8.76
N VAL A 157 43.67 -29.86 8.64
CA VAL A 157 42.52 -30.75 8.56
C VAL A 157 42.60 -31.71 9.75
N ALA A 158 41.65 -31.61 10.69
CA ALA A 158 41.65 -32.38 11.92
C ALA A 158 41.42 -33.88 11.69
N SER A 159 41.82 -34.73 12.64
CA SER A 159 41.70 -36.19 12.55
C SER A 159 40.29 -36.72 12.28
N PHE A 160 39.27 -36.03 12.77
CA PHE A 160 37.86 -36.37 12.54
C PHE A 160 37.29 -35.79 11.23
N ALA A 161 38.00 -34.85 10.59
CA ALA A 161 37.59 -34.19 9.36
C ALA A 161 37.94 -35.04 8.12
N ILE A 162 37.34 -36.23 8.04
CA ILE A 162 37.49 -37.13 6.88
C ILE A 162 36.99 -36.45 5.59
N LEU A 163 37.59 -36.79 4.44
CA LEU A 163 37.22 -36.28 3.11
C LEU A 163 37.16 -34.74 3.03
N SER A 164 37.97 -34.06 3.85
CA SER A 164 37.93 -32.60 4.00
C SER A 164 39.18 -31.93 3.42
N THR A 165 39.02 -30.68 2.98
CA THR A 165 40.04 -29.91 2.26
C THR A 165 40.29 -28.58 2.96
N ALA A 166 41.56 -28.21 3.16
CA ALA A 166 42.01 -26.92 3.65
C ALA A 166 43.15 -26.38 2.75
N ILE A 167 42.88 -25.28 2.04
CA ILE A 167 43.83 -24.69 1.08
C ILE A 167 44.07 -23.21 1.40
N GLY A 168 45.31 -22.89 1.72
CA GLY A 168 45.81 -21.55 2.03
C GLY A 168 46.20 -21.41 3.51
N PRO A 169 46.89 -20.31 3.87
CA PRO A 169 47.52 -20.17 5.18
C PRO A 169 46.50 -20.06 6.32
N LEU A 170 46.81 -20.68 7.46
CA LEU A 170 46.00 -20.64 8.69
C LEU A 170 44.55 -21.13 8.48
N THR A 171 44.30 -21.96 7.47
CA THR A 171 42.97 -22.55 7.21
C THR A 171 42.70 -23.73 8.14
N SER A 172 41.46 -23.91 8.59
CA SER A 172 41.09 -24.96 9.54
C SER A 172 39.80 -25.69 9.16
N ALA A 173 39.92 -26.93 8.67
CA ALA A 173 38.83 -27.84 8.40
C ALA A 173 38.70 -28.83 9.57
N THR A 174 37.67 -28.69 10.40
CA THR A 174 37.44 -29.57 11.57
C THR A 174 36.14 -30.36 11.50
N GLY A 175 35.23 -29.99 10.59
CA GLY A 175 34.06 -30.80 10.28
C GLY A 175 34.34 -31.88 9.22
N PRO A 176 33.70 -33.06 9.27
CA PRO A 176 33.75 -34.04 8.18
C PRO A 176 33.21 -33.46 6.86
N TYR A 177 33.72 -33.93 5.72
CA TYR A 177 33.34 -33.48 4.37
C TYR A 177 33.40 -31.95 4.17
N SER A 178 34.21 -31.23 4.96
CA SER A 178 34.26 -29.77 4.92
C SER A 178 35.28 -29.26 3.90
N THR A 179 35.06 -28.06 3.38
CA THR A 179 35.97 -27.42 2.43
C THR A 179 36.32 -26.01 2.89
N VAL A 180 37.61 -25.73 3.01
CA VAL A 180 38.17 -24.43 3.36
C VAL A 180 39.15 -24.01 2.27
N VAL A 181 38.99 -22.78 1.75
CA VAL A 181 39.95 -22.17 0.83
C VAL A 181 40.13 -20.70 1.17
N GLY A 182 41.36 -20.24 1.41
CA GLY A 182 41.66 -18.83 1.66
C GLY A 182 42.68 -18.61 2.78
N HIS A 183 42.41 -17.69 3.70
CA HIS A 183 43.34 -17.29 4.76
C HIS A 183 42.58 -17.07 6.08
N GLU A 184 43.02 -17.72 7.17
CA GLU A 184 42.30 -17.72 8.46
C GLU A 184 40.82 -18.18 8.37
N ALA A 185 40.46 -18.90 7.30
CA ALA A 185 39.12 -19.43 7.10
C ALA A 185 38.94 -20.74 7.88
N THR A 186 37.75 -20.97 8.44
CA THR A 186 37.40 -22.15 9.23
C THR A 186 36.09 -22.77 8.75
N ALA A 187 36.08 -24.09 8.53
CA ALA A 187 34.89 -24.90 8.29
C ALA A 187 34.83 -26.00 9.37
N ALA A 188 34.05 -25.72 10.42
CA ALA A 188 33.94 -26.57 11.61
C ALA A 188 32.72 -27.50 11.59
N GLY A 189 31.76 -27.25 10.71
CA GLY A 189 30.57 -28.08 10.57
C GLY A 189 30.76 -29.25 9.61
N ASN A 190 30.08 -30.36 9.88
CA ASN A 190 29.91 -31.42 8.89
C ASN A 190 29.31 -30.84 7.59
N PHE A 191 29.87 -31.15 6.41
CA PHE A 191 29.51 -30.59 5.10
C PHE A 191 29.63 -29.06 4.97
N SER A 192 30.38 -28.38 5.84
CA SER A 192 30.50 -26.90 5.78
C SER A 192 31.52 -26.41 4.75
N LEU A 193 31.24 -25.22 4.19
CA LEU A 193 32.08 -24.55 3.19
C LEU A 193 32.53 -23.18 3.72
N SER A 194 33.83 -22.89 3.67
CA SER A 194 34.41 -21.61 4.09
C SER A 194 35.43 -21.11 3.06
N LEU A 195 35.11 -20.01 2.36
CA LEU A 195 35.89 -19.49 1.23
C LEU A 195 36.22 -18.01 1.43
N GLY A 196 37.50 -17.67 1.63
CA GLY A 196 37.99 -16.30 1.67
C GLY A 196 38.84 -15.96 2.90
N TYR A 197 38.69 -14.75 3.44
CA TYR A 197 39.51 -14.24 4.56
C TYR A 197 38.70 -14.16 5.85
N ARG A 198 39.17 -14.84 6.92
CA ARG A 198 38.50 -14.88 8.24
C ARG A 198 37.02 -15.30 8.18
N THR A 199 36.67 -16.20 7.26
CA THR A 199 35.30 -16.76 7.17
C THR A 199 35.13 -17.96 8.10
N ILE A 200 33.97 -18.08 8.75
CA ILE A 200 33.67 -19.16 9.70
C ILE A 200 32.33 -19.81 9.33
N ALA A 201 32.31 -21.13 9.17
CA ALA A 201 31.10 -21.92 8.94
C ALA A 201 31.03 -23.10 9.93
N THR A 202 30.03 -23.15 10.81
CA THR A 202 30.07 -24.07 11.98
C THR A 202 29.11 -25.26 11.93
N ASN A 203 27.99 -25.19 11.21
CA ASN A 203 26.89 -26.17 11.34
C ASN A 203 26.28 -26.53 9.98
N ALA A 204 26.98 -27.31 9.13
CA ALA A 204 26.59 -27.53 7.72
C ALA A 204 26.31 -26.22 6.96
N ALA A 205 27.07 -25.18 7.32
CA ALA A 205 26.87 -23.81 6.89
C ALA A 205 27.83 -23.43 5.75
N THR A 206 27.54 -22.34 5.05
CA THR A 206 28.37 -21.79 3.98
C THR A 206 28.78 -20.35 4.29
N ALA A 207 30.08 -20.07 4.36
CA ALA A 207 30.63 -18.72 4.56
C ALA A 207 31.56 -18.34 3.40
N ILE A 208 31.28 -17.24 2.67
CA ILE A 208 32.06 -16.85 1.48
C ILE A 208 32.36 -15.34 1.48
N GLY A 209 33.64 -14.95 1.48
CA GLY A 209 34.08 -13.56 1.34
C GLY A 209 35.07 -13.10 2.41
N TYR A 210 34.77 -11.99 3.10
CA TYR A 210 35.61 -11.37 4.12
C TYR A 210 34.85 -11.29 5.46
N ASP A 211 35.44 -11.83 6.54
CA ASP A 211 34.96 -11.66 7.93
C ASP A 211 33.50 -12.12 8.16
N ASN A 212 33.09 -13.18 7.46
CA ASN A 212 31.71 -13.70 7.52
C ASN A 212 31.58 -14.85 8.52
N ASN A 213 30.46 -14.90 9.24
CA ASN A 213 30.16 -15.96 10.20
C ASN A 213 28.79 -16.60 9.90
N ALA A 214 28.82 -17.84 9.39
CA ALA A 214 27.64 -18.69 9.19
C ALA A 214 27.54 -19.67 10.38
N ALA A 215 26.88 -19.21 11.44
CA ALA A 215 26.81 -19.86 12.74
C ALA A 215 25.59 -20.78 12.92
N GLY A 216 24.47 -20.47 12.24
CA GLY A 216 23.26 -21.28 12.31
C GLY A 216 23.38 -22.61 11.55
N PHE A 217 22.59 -23.62 11.94
CA PHE A 217 22.48 -24.87 11.17
C PHE A 217 21.99 -24.59 9.76
N TYR A 218 22.66 -25.10 8.73
CA TYR A 218 22.36 -24.86 7.30
C TYR A 218 22.37 -23.36 6.90
N SER A 219 23.02 -22.50 7.67
CA SER A 219 23.05 -21.06 7.40
C SER A 219 24.03 -20.69 6.27
N THR A 220 23.81 -19.53 5.64
CA THR A 220 24.65 -19.02 4.55
C THR A 220 25.02 -17.56 4.80
N ALA A 221 26.31 -17.22 4.84
CA ALA A 221 26.84 -15.87 5.04
C ALA A 221 27.81 -15.48 3.90
N ILE A 222 27.43 -14.52 3.05
CA ILE A 222 28.18 -14.17 1.82
C ILE A 222 28.44 -12.66 1.73
N GLY A 223 29.69 -12.25 1.56
CA GLY A 223 30.07 -10.86 1.30
C GLY A 223 31.14 -10.33 2.25
N ASP A 224 30.86 -9.23 2.95
CA ASP A 224 31.78 -8.58 3.91
C ASP A 224 31.08 -8.40 5.26
N SER A 225 31.68 -8.93 6.34
CA SER A 225 31.25 -8.72 7.72
C SER A 225 29.81 -9.20 8.00
N THR A 226 29.35 -10.24 7.30
CA THR A 226 27.98 -10.78 7.40
C THR A 226 27.84 -11.85 8.48
N LEU A 227 26.65 -11.94 9.08
CA LEU A 227 26.34 -12.89 10.15
C LEU A 227 25.01 -13.61 9.87
N ALA A 228 25.07 -14.92 9.64
CA ALA A 228 23.88 -15.78 9.56
C ALA A 228 23.82 -16.66 10.81
N ASN A 229 22.98 -16.27 11.78
CA ASN A 229 22.96 -16.86 13.13
C ASN A 229 21.77 -17.81 13.35
N GLY A 230 20.62 -17.55 12.70
CA GLY A 230 19.46 -18.44 12.78
C GLY A 230 19.63 -19.73 11.96
N ILE A 231 18.87 -20.75 12.32
CA ILE A 231 18.75 -22.01 11.56
C ILE A 231 18.21 -21.71 10.17
N SER A 232 18.83 -22.27 9.13
CA SER A 232 18.54 -22.06 7.71
C SER A 232 18.46 -20.57 7.31
N SER A 233 19.18 -19.69 8.04
CA SER A 233 19.20 -18.27 7.77
C SER A 233 20.22 -17.88 6.70
N VAL A 234 19.97 -16.81 5.97
CA VAL A 234 20.79 -16.36 4.85
C VAL A 234 21.12 -14.88 5.00
N ALA A 235 22.40 -14.53 5.12
CA ALA A 235 22.90 -13.16 5.17
C ALA A 235 23.83 -12.89 3.99
N VAL A 236 23.52 -11.88 3.17
CA VAL A 236 24.28 -11.56 1.95
C VAL A 236 24.53 -10.05 1.82
N GLY A 237 25.75 -9.64 1.48
CA GLY A 237 26.12 -8.24 1.23
C GLY A 237 27.16 -7.69 2.20
N HIS A 238 26.99 -6.47 2.69
CA HIS A 238 27.93 -5.82 3.61
C HIS A 238 27.27 -5.55 4.97
N LYS A 239 27.85 -6.10 6.05
CA LYS A 239 27.39 -5.95 7.45
C LYS A 239 25.94 -6.40 7.69
N THR A 240 25.40 -7.27 6.83
CA THR A 240 24.05 -7.83 6.95
C THR A 240 23.99 -8.92 8.01
N ARG A 241 22.85 -9.04 8.70
CA ARG A 241 22.67 -9.96 9.82
C ARG A 241 21.31 -10.65 9.76
N ALA A 242 21.31 -11.96 9.57
CA ALA A 242 20.13 -12.81 9.66
C ALA A 242 20.13 -13.47 11.07
N TYR A 243 19.47 -12.83 12.02
CA TYR A 243 19.51 -13.25 13.43
C TYR A 243 18.51 -14.37 13.76
N ALA A 244 17.40 -14.46 13.01
CA ALA A 244 16.31 -15.36 13.33
C ALA A 244 16.27 -16.58 12.39
N ASP A 245 15.63 -17.65 12.87
CA ASP A 245 15.46 -18.88 12.08
C ASP A 245 14.64 -18.62 10.81
N TYR A 246 15.05 -19.27 9.72
CA TYR A 246 14.46 -19.14 8.37
C TYR A 246 14.44 -17.69 7.83
N SER A 247 15.25 -16.79 8.39
CA SER A 247 15.30 -15.39 7.95
C SER A 247 16.33 -15.14 6.84
N PHE A 248 16.01 -14.20 5.96
CA PHE A 248 16.83 -13.76 4.84
C PHE A 248 17.15 -12.27 4.99
N ALA A 249 18.44 -11.91 4.92
CA ALA A 249 18.93 -10.53 5.02
C ALA A 249 19.90 -10.21 3.89
N PHE A 250 19.52 -9.30 2.98
CA PHE A 250 20.35 -8.89 1.84
C PHE A 250 20.62 -7.38 1.84
N GLY A 251 21.78 -6.96 1.33
CA GLY A 251 22.11 -5.56 1.04
C GLY A 251 23.18 -4.95 1.96
N ASN A 252 22.88 -3.80 2.58
CA ASN A 252 23.85 -3.04 3.37
C ASN A 252 23.33 -2.76 4.79
N ASN A 253 23.99 -3.29 5.81
CA ASN A 253 23.61 -3.14 7.23
C ASN A 253 22.15 -3.52 7.54
N THR A 254 21.54 -4.43 6.77
CA THR A 254 20.22 -5.00 7.08
C THR A 254 20.30 -6.00 8.23
N LYS A 255 19.24 -6.07 9.05
CA LYS A 255 19.19 -6.89 10.27
C LYS A 255 17.80 -7.56 10.34
N ALA A 256 17.69 -8.82 9.93
CA ALA A 256 16.48 -9.62 10.02
C ALA A 256 16.36 -10.25 11.41
N LYS A 257 15.37 -9.80 12.20
CA LYS A 257 15.18 -10.18 13.62
C LYS A 257 13.99 -11.09 13.90
N THR A 258 13.11 -11.29 12.92
CA THR A 258 11.86 -12.06 13.08
C THR A 258 12.00 -13.41 12.37
N PRO A 259 11.54 -14.53 12.95
CA PRO A 259 11.54 -15.82 12.26
C PRO A 259 10.77 -15.76 10.94
N ASN A 260 11.26 -16.43 9.90
CA ASN A 260 10.71 -16.41 8.54
C ASN A 260 10.68 -15.02 7.85
N SER A 261 11.44 -14.03 8.34
CA SER A 261 11.44 -12.69 7.72
C SER A 261 12.38 -12.55 6.54
N PHE A 262 11.96 -11.77 5.54
CA PHE A 262 12.75 -11.40 4.38
C PHE A 262 13.05 -9.89 4.38
N VAL A 263 14.32 -9.53 4.54
CA VAL A 263 14.78 -8.14 4.70
C VAL A 263 15.80 -7.79 3.63
N VAL A 264 15.56 -6.70 2.90
CA VAL A 264 16.42 -6.23 1.80
C VAL A 264 16.73 -4.74 1.89
N GLY A 265 17.64 -4.24 1.06
CA GLY A 265 17.94 -2.81 0.93
C GLY A 265 19.06 -2.35 1.87
N ALA A 266 18.87 -1.20 2.51
CA ALA A 266 19.87 -0.57 3.36
C ALA A 266 19.28 -0.11 4.70
N TYR A 267 19.97 -0.43 5.82
CA TYR A 267 19.64 0.07 7.15
C TYR A 267 18.13 0.02 7.50
N ASN A 268 17.51 -1.17 7.42
CA ASN A 268 16.11 -1.37 7.84
C ASN A 268 15.90 -0.93 9.30
N ASP A 269 14.69 -0.50 9.63
CA ASP A 269 14.28 -0.29 11.01
C ASP A 269 14.34 -1.62 11.77
N THR A 270 14.76 -1.61 13.04
CA THR A 270 14.92 -2.84 13.83
C THR A 270 14.27 -2.77 15.22
N THR A 271 13.32 -1.84 15.37
CA THR A 271 12.64 -1.53 16.65
C THR A 271 11.57 -2.56 17.01
N ALA A 272 10.91 -3.16 16.02
CA ALA A 272 9.88 -4.18 16.21
C ALA A 272 10.33 -5.56 15.72
N THR A 273 9.76 -6.61 16.33
CA THR A 273 10.07 -8.03 16.07
C THR A 273 8.91 -8.81 15.44
N ASN A 274 7.89 -8.10 14.94
CA ASN A 274 6.68 -8.65 14.33
C ASN A 274 6.63 -8.42 12.81
N ARG A 275 7.79 -8.33 12.15
CA ARG A 275 7.90 -7.96 10.72
C ARG A 275 8.42 -9.13 9.89
N ILE A 276 7.66 -9.52 8.87
CA ILE A 276 7.98 -10.65 7.99
C ILE A 276 8.55 -10.23 6.63
N PHE A 277 8.35 -8.97 6.22
CA PHE A 277 9.00 -8.40 5.04
C PHE A 277 9.39 -6.95 5.29
N GLU A 278 10.62 -6.58 4.96
CA GLU A 278 11.11 -5.20 5.09
C GLU A 278 12.01 -4.82 3.89
N ILE A 279 11.79 -3.63 3.34
CA ILE A 279 12.72 -2.97 2.43
C ILE A 279 13.33 -1.79 3.17
N GLY A 280 14.58 -1.90 3.61
CA GLY A 280 15.31 -0.83 4.27
C GLY A 280 15.70 0.30 3.30
N LYS A 281 15.49 1.54 3.73
CA LYS A 281 15.91 2.79 3.05
C LYS A 281 16.69 3.75 3.95
N GLY A 282 17.18 3.27 5.10
CA GLY A 282 17.98 4.11 6.00
C GLY A 282 19.35 4.43 5.41
N THR A 283 20.02 5.44 5.98
CA THR A 283 21.34 5.92 5.50
C THR A 283 22.49 5.67 6.48
N ALA A 284 22.17 5.43 7.75
CA ALA A 284 23.14 5.16 8.83
C ALA A 284 22.51 4.32 9.94
N ASP A 285 23.32 3.77 10.86
CA ASP A 285 22.83 2.89 11.92
C ASP A 285 21.88 3.58 12.93
N ASN A 286 22.00 4.90 13.08
CA ASN A 286 21.09 5.77 13.85
C ASN A 286 19.97 6.41 13.00
N LEU A 287 19.95 6.20 11.67
CA LEU A 287 18.97 6.73 10.71
C LEU A 287 18.32 5.58 9.93
N ARG A 288 17.89 4.55 10.66
CA ARG A 288 17.23 3.36 10.13
C ARG A 288 15.77 3.62 9.79
N SER A 289 15.30 3.10 8.66
CA SER A 289 13.94 3.34 8.15
C SER A 289 13.57 2.33 7.07
N ASN A 290 12.28 2.00 6.93
CA ASN A 290 11.79 1.14 5.85
C ASN A 290 11.06 1.95 4.76
N ALA A 291 11.24 1.56 3.50
CA ALA A 291 10.40 1.97 2.38
C ALA A 291 9.08 1.18 2.37
N MET A 292 9.12 -0.08 2.79
CA MET A 292 7.97 -0.97 2.89
C MET A 292 8.15 -1.93 4.06
N THR A 293 7.05 -2.20 4.77
CA THR A 293 6.99 -3.10 5.94
C THR A 293 5.77 -4.01 5.80
N VAL A 294 5.90 -5.31 6.08
CA VAL A 294 4.76 -6.22 6.28
C VAL A 294 4.85 -6.85 7.66
N LEU A 295 3.79 -6.69 8.45
CA LEU A 295 3.68 -7.24 9.79
C LEU A 295 3.14 -8.68 9.78
N THR A 296 3.39 -9.44 10.85
CA THR A 296 2.88 -10.81 11.05
C THR A 296 1.34 -10.91 11.04
N ASN A 297 0.63 -9.82 11.33
CA ASN A 297 -0.84 -9.75 11.22
C ASN A 297 -1.34 -9.48 9.78
N GLY A 298 -0.44 -9.41 8.80
CA GLY A 298 -0.74 -9.13 7.40
C GLY A 298 -1.04 -7.66 7.09
N ASN A 299 -0.70 -6.71 7.97
CA ASN A 299 -0.75 -5.29 7.66
C ASN A 299 0.48 -4.87 6.83
N VAL A 300 0.26 -4.15 5.74
CA VAL A 300 1.28 -3.65 4.80
C VAL A 300 1.39 -2.15 4.95
N GLY A 301 2.60 -1.67 5.27
CA GLY A 301 2.96 -0.25 5.34
C GLY A 301 3.87 0.14 4.17
N ILE A 302 3.53 1.22 3.48
CA ILE A 302 4.38 1.84 2.45
C ILE A 302 4.77 3.23 2.94
N GLY A 303 6.08 3.50 3.03
CA GLY A 303 6.62 4.73 3.60
C GLY A 303 6.62 4.80 5.14
N GLU A 304 6.13 3.76 5.82
CA GLU A 304 6.06 3.70 7.29
C GLU A 304 6.37 2.31 7.87
N ASN A 305 6.61 2.27 9.19
CA ASN A 305 7.10 1.10 9.92
C ASN A 305 6.01 0.38 10.74
N ASN A 306 4.84 1.01 10.97
CA ASN A 306 3.81 0.55 11.92
C ASN A 306 2.38 0.64 11.33
N PRO A 307 2.07 -0.08 10.23
CA PRO A 307 0.78 0.03 9.56
C PRO A 307 -0.40 -0.39 10.44
N ILE A 308 -1.33 0.56 10.64
CA ILE A 308 -2.54 0.38 11.44
C ILE A 308 -3.68 -0.32 10.68
N ALA A 309 -3.58 -0.44 9.36
CA ALA A 309 -4.56 -1.06 8.48
C ALA A 309 -3.91 -2.11 7.56
N LYS A 310 -4.73 -2.91 6.85
CA LYS A 310 -4.25 -3.96 5.94
C LYS A 310 -3.35 -3.43 4.83
N LEU A 311 -3.68 -2.26 4.28
CA LEU A 311 -2.78 -1.43 3.51
C LEU A 311 -2.81 -0.03 4.12
N SER A 312 -1.64 0.50 4.44
CA SER A 312 -1.47 1.85 4.95
C SER A 312 -0.27 2.50 4.27
N VAL A 313 -0.44 3.75 3.84
CA VAL A 313 0.50 4.45 2.94
C VAL A 313 0.77 5.83 3.51
N ALA A 314 2.02 6.10 3.86
CA ALA A 314 2.46 7.42 4.30
C ALA A 314 2.65 8.33 3.08
N GLY A 315 1.62 9.12 2.78
CA GLY A 315 1.60 10.06 1.65
C GLY A 315 0.48 9.75 0.65
N ASN A 316 0.69 10.15 -0.61
CA ASN A 316 -0.32 10.02 -1.67
C ASN A 316 -0.14 8.71 -2.44
N GLY A 317 -1.23 7.96 -2.65
CA GLY A 317 -1.29 6.83 -3.59
C GLY A 317 -1.84 7.24 -4.95
N PHE A 318 -1.25 6.75 -6.04
CA PHE A 318 -1.80 6.88 -7.40
C PHE A 318 -2.12 5.50 -7.96
N PHE A 319 -3.34 5.31 -8.44
CA PHE A 319 -3.80 4.09 -9.08
C PHE A 319 -4.08 4.40 -10.57
N GLY A 320 -3.30 3.81 -11.48
CA GLY A 320 -3.46 4.02 -12.93
C GLY A 320 -4.67 3.32 -13.57
N GLY A 321 -5.56 2.77 -12.75
CA GLY A 321 -6.78 2.05 -13.13
C GLY A 321 -7.75 2.01 -11.96
N SER A 322 -8.87 1.30 -12.11
CA SER A 322 -9.94 1.24 -11.11
C SER A 322 -9.48 0.66 -9.78
N LEU A 323 -9.73 1.39 -8.68
CA LEU A 323 -9.59 0.90 -7.31
C LEU A 323 -10.92 0.30 -6.84
N THR A 324 -11.02 -1.03 -6.81
CA THR A 324 -12.19 -1.74 -6.26
C THR A 324 -12.04 -1.88 -4.75
N VAL A 325 -12.87 -1.17 -3.98
CA VAL A 325 -13.03 -1.38 -2.53
C VAL A 325 -14.24 -2.28 -2.32
N GLY A 326 -14.01 -3.57 -2.11
CA GLY A 326 -15.05 -4.59 -1.94
C GLY A 326 -15.00 -5.25 -0.57
N SER A 327 -16.16 -5.68 -0.06
CA SER A 327 -16.27 -6.48 1.16
C SER A 327 -16.39 -7.98 0.85
N LEU A 328 -15.87 -8.82 1.75
CA LEU A 328 -16.45 -10.16 1.92
C LEU A 328 -17.83 -10.00 2.57
N ALA A 329 -18.75 -10.91 2.24
CA ALA A 329 -20.09 -10.95 2.83
C ALA A 329 -20.00 -10.91 4.38
N GLY A 330 -20.66 -9.92 4.98
CA GLY A 330 -20.73 -9.74 6.44
C GLY A 330 -19.93 -8.55 7.02
N PHE A 331 -19.09 -7.86 6.25
CA PHE A 331 -18.32 -6.70 6.76
C PHE A 331 -18.56 -5.42 5.94
N PRO A 332 -19.25 -4.40 6.48
CA PRO A 332 -19.51 -3.15 5.76
C PRO A 332 -18.30 -2.23 5.80
N TYR A 333 -17.36 -2.38 4.85
CA TYR A 333 -16.28 -1.42 4.62
C TYR A 333 -16.58 -0.57 3.39
N THR A 334 -17.13 0.62 3.64
CA THR A 334 -17.16 1.74 2.68
C THR A 334 -15.79 2.38 2.57
N LEU A 335 -15.51 3.08 1.47
CA LEU A 335 -14.38 4.01 1.39
C LEU A 335 -14.63 5.18 2.35
N ASP A 336 -14.04 5.11 3.55
CA ASP A 336 -14.08 6.19 4.53
C ASP A 336 -12.97 7.21 4.25
N VAL A 337 -13.36 8.46 3.98
CA VAL A 337 -12.43 9.55 3.66
C VAL A 337 -12.46 10.58 4.78
N PHE A 338 -11.53 10.46 5.72
CA PHE A 338 -11.25 11.47 6.74
C PHE A 338 -10.63 12.73 6.11
N GLY A 339 -11.45 13.57 5.48
CA GLY A 339 -11.03 14.78 4.79
C GLY A 339 -11.92 15.11 3.58
N THR A 340 -11.30 15.57 2.50
CA THR A 340 -12.01 15.87 1.24
C THR A 340 -11.79 14.75 0.23
N GLY A 341 -12.80 13.90 0.03
CA GLY A 341 -12.82 12.92 -1.05
C GLY A 341 -13.17 13.58 -2.38
N MET A 342 -12.21 13.63 -3.32
CA MET A 342 -12.40 14.25 -4.63
C MET A 342 -12.50 13.20 -5.73
N PHE A 343 -13.73 12.81 -6.07
CA PHE A 343 -14.03 11.88 -7.15
C PHE A 343 -14.12 12.64 -8.47
N ARG A 344 -13.21 12.36 -9.41
CA ARG A 344 -13.20 12.95 -10.77
C ARG A 344 -13.05 11.84 -11.80
N GLY A 345 -14.06 11.66 -12.66
CA GLY A 345 -13.92 10.88 -13.88
C GLY A 345 -13.12 11.64 -14.94
N SER A 346 -12.50 10.93 -15.88
CA SER A 346 -11.78 11.51 -17.03
C SER A 346 -12.67 12.36 -17.94
N ASN A 347 -13.99 12.17 -17.89
CA ASN A 347 -15.01 12.95 -18.59
C ASN A 347 -15.87 13.79 -17.63
N TYR A 348 -15.34 14.19 -16.46
CA TYR A 348 -16.04 14.91 -15.37
C TYR A 348 -17.24 14.19 -14.72
N LEU A 349 -17.67 13.05 -15.27
CA LEU A 349 -18.74 12.23 -14.74
C LEU A 349 -18.28 11.40 -13.54
N SER A 350 -18.77 11.73 -12.33
CA SER A 350 -18.59 10.94 -11.11
C SER A 350 -19.85 10.14 -10.81
N LEU A 351 -19.92 8.89 -11.29
CA LEU A 351 -21.01 7.96 -10.99
C LEU A 351 -20.86 7.38 -9.57
N ILE A 352 -21.70 7.82 -8.64
CA ILE A 352 -21.86 7.17 -7.33
C ILE A 352 -23.04 6.20 -7.47
N ASN A 353 -22.75 4.90 -7.52
CA ASN A 353 -23.71 3.82 -7.80
C ASN A 353 -24.33 3.86 -9.22
N SER A 354 -24.34 2.71 -9.89
CA SER A 354 -24.92 2.56 -11.23
C SER A 354 -25.76 1.29 -11.37
N SER A 355 -26.20 0.69 -10.26
CA SER A 355 -27.15 -0.43 -10.29
C SER A 355 -28.57 0.09 -10.51
N GLY A 356 -29.40 -0.64 -11.26
CA GLY A 356 -30.80 -0.28 -11.49
C GLY A 356 -31.73 -0.53 -10.30
N THR A 357 -31.19 -0.75 -9.10
CA THR A 357 -31.91 -1.29 -7.93
C THR A 357 -31.53 -0.61 -6.61
N GLU A 358 -30.63 0.39 -6.60
CA GLU A 358 -30.18 1.06 -5.37
C GLU A 358 -30.15 2.59 -5.52
N ASP A 359 -30.68 3.29 -4.52
CA ASP A 359 -30.67 4.76 -4.47
C ASP A 359 -29.28 5.33 -4.14
N THR A 360 -28.93 6.44 -4.79
CA THR A 360 -27.69 7.18 -4.49
C THR A 360 -27.88 8.09 -3.28
N TYR A 361 -27.45 7.64 -2.10
CA TYR A 361 -27.73 8.34 -0.84
C TYR A 361 -26.59 9.26 -0.36
N ILE A 362 -26.66 10.54 -0.69
CA ILE A 362 -25.73 11.58 -0.21
C ILE A 362 -26.26 12.18 1.10
N ARG A 363 -25.76 11.71 2.25
CA ARG A 363 -26.11 12.27 3.57
C ARG A 363 -25.25 13.44 3.99
N GLY A 364 -25.89 14.54 4.38
CA GLY A 364 -25.33 15.48 5.33
C GLY A 364 -25.34 14.90 6.74
N GLY A 365 -24.23 14.34 7.22
CA GLY A 365 -24.17 13.54 8.45
C GLY A 365 -24.26 14.27 9.80
N LYS A 366 -24.45 15.60 9.84
CA LYS A 366 -24.57 16.40 11.06
C LYS A 366 -25.70 17.44 10.93
N THR A 367 -26.20 17.94 12.06
CA THR A 367 -27.28 18.95 12.15
C THR A 367 -27.02 20.28 11.42
N THR A 368 -25.80 20.52 10.95
CA THR A 368 -25.39 21.70 10.16
C THR A 368 -24.81 21.34 8.78
N SER A 369 -24.84 20.07 8.37
CA SER A 369 -24.31 19.63 7.07
C SER A 369 -25.15 20.17 5.92
N LYS A 370 -24.50 20.85 4.98
CA LYS A 370 -25.09 21.30 3.71
C LYS A 370 -24.58 20.40 2.58
N VAL A 371 -25.48 19.90 1.74
CA VAL A 371 -25.12 19.23 0.48
C VAL A 371 -25.09 20.31 -0.60
N PHE A 372 -23.89 20.63 -1.09
CA PHE A 372 -23.71 21.59 -2.18
C PHE A 372 -23.59 20.82 -3.51
N ILE A 373 -24.67 20.76 -4.27
CA ILE A 373 -24.64 20.36 -5.68
C ILE A 373 -24.48 21.63 -6.50
N ASN A 374 -23.25 21.98 -6.85
CA ASN A 374 -22.94 23.20 -7.60
C ASN A 374 -21.84 22.92 -8.62
N ASP A 375 -22.10 23.28 -9.88
CA ASP A 375 -21.09 23.24 -10.94
C ASP A 375 -20.24 24.51 -10.88
N ILE A 376 -19.03 24.38 -10.33
CA ILE A 376 -18.07 25.49 -10.23
C ILE A 376 -17.36 25.62 -11.57
N ALA A 377 -17.87 26.53 -12.39
CA ALA A 377 -17.28 26.91 -13.66
C ALA A 377 -15.87 27.51 -13.47
N ASN A 378 -14.84 26.70 -13.73
CA ASN A 378 -13.50 27.15 -14.11
C ASN A 378 -12.68 25.98 -14.66
N MET A 379 -12.77 25.75 -15.98
CA MET A 379 -11.68 25.33 -16.90
C MET A 379 -12.27 24.94 -18.29
N GLY A 380 -12.46 25.92 -19.17
CA GLY A 380 -12.71 25.68 -20.61
C GLY A 380 -14.09 26.11 -21.14
N PRO A 381 -14.22 26.38 -22.46
CA PRO A 381 -15.48 26.81 -23.08
C PRO A 381 -16.40 25.61 -23.35
N VAL A 382 -17.72 25.83 -23.27
CA VAL A 382 -18.79 24.80 -23.33
C VAL A 382 -18.79 23.93 -22.05
N ILE A 383 -19.45 24.33 -20.95
CA ILE A 383 -20.90 24.57 -20.81
C ILE A 383 -21.16 25.92 -20.10
N THR A 384 -22.18 26.68 -20.54
CA THR A 384 -22.36 28.10 -20.16
C THR A 384 -23.47 28.38 -19.13
N ALA A 385 -23.91 27.40 -18.34
CA ALA A 385 -24.96 27.64 -17.34
C ALA A 385 -24.90 26.65 -16.16
N SER A 386 -24.70 27.18 -14.94
CA SER A 386 -24.70 26.44 -13.66
C SER A 386 -26.11 25.95 -13.31
N ASN A 387 -26.51 24.81 -13.90
CA ASN A 387 -27.89 24.34 -13.92
C ASN A 387 -28.08 23.03 -13.15
N VAL A 388 -28.96 23.05 -12.15
CA VAL A 388 -29.39 21.86 -11.40
C VAL A 388 -30.63 21.26 -12.07
N GLY A 389 -30.49 20.05 -12.61
CA GLY A 389 -31.59 19.24 -13.12
C GLY A 389 -32.09 18.26 -12.07
N ILE A 390 -33.36 18.37 -11.66
CA ILE A 390 -34.02 17.36 -10.81
C ILE A 390 -34.88 16.49 -11.73
N GLY A 391 -34.43 15.27 -12.01
CA GLY A 391 -35.06 14.35 -12.96
C GLY A 391 -34.87 14.71 -14.45
N ASN A 392 -34.17 15.80 -14.78
CA ASN A 392 -33.88 16.24 -16.14
C ASN A 392 -32.37 16.15 -16.44
N THR A 393 -31.98 15.37 -17.46
CA THR A 393 -30.58 15.13 -17.85
C THR A 393 -29.96 16.21 -18.72
N ASN A 394 -30.74 17.17 -19.24
CA ASN A 394 -30.24 18.34 -19.96
C ASN A 394 -30.90 19.62 -19.44
N PRO A 395 -30.49 20.12 -18.27
CA PRO A 395 -31.13 21.27 -17.65
C PRO A 395 -30.74 22.57 -18.37
N LEU A 396 -31.73 23.21 -19.01
CA LEU A 396 -31.51 24.43 -19.80
C LEU A 396 -31.49 25.74 -18.97
N ARG A 397 -31.80 25.68 -17.67
CA ARG A 397 -31.89 26.83 -16.74
C ARG A 397 -31.41 26.44 -15.31
N PRO A 398 -31.02 27.42 -14.46
CA PRO A 398 -30.36 27.18 -13.16
C PRO A 398 -31.03 26.18 -12.22
N LEU A 399 -32.35 26.11 -12.25
CA LEU A 399 -33.14 25.00 -11.73
C LEU A 399 -34.11 24.57 -12.83
N SER A 400 -34.17 23.28 -13.16
CA SER A 400 -35.13 22.78 -14.14
C SER A 400 -35.62 21.37 -13.84
N PHE A 401 -36.82 21.09 -14.34
CA PHE A 401 -37.56 19.84 -14.17
C PHE A 401 -37.94 19.26 -15.54
N PRO A 402 -38.39 18.00 -15.62
CA PRO A 402 -38.83 17.40 -16.87
C PRO A 402 -40.03 18.12 -17.47
N ALA A 403 -40.12 18.15 -18.79
CA ALA A 403 -41.23 18.72 -19.56
C ALA A 403 -42.54 17.89 -19.51
N SER A 404 -42.69 17.02 -18.51
CA SER A 404 -43.97 16.41 -18.15
C SER A 404 -44.88 17.44 -17.48
N LEU A 405 -46.20 17.24 -17.56
CA LEU A 405 -47.14 17.98 -16.71
C LEU A 405 -47.08 17.46 -15.27
N GLY A 406 -47.51 18.28 -14.32
CA GLY A 406 -47.58 17.93 -12.89
C GLY A 406 -46.70 18.79 -11.99
N GLU A 407 -46.67 18.42 -10.72
CA GLU A 407 -46.00 19.14 -9.64
C GLU A 407 -44.47 19.06 -9.78
N LYS A 408 -43.80 20.17 -9.47
CA LYS A 408 -42.35 20.32 -9.65
C LYS A 408 -41.62 20.56 -8.33
N ILE A 409 -42.22 21.38 -7.46
CA ILE A 409 -41.72 21.63 -6.10
C ILE A 409 -42.90 21.56 -5.14
N LEU A 410 -42.87 20.57 -4.25
CA LEU A 410 -43.77 20.46 -3.10
C LEU A 410 -43.14 21.22 -1.93
N LEU A 411 -43.83 22.23 -1.41
CA LEU A 411 -43.35 23.09 -0.32
C LEU A 411 -43.84 22.61 1.05
N TYR A 412 -45.00 21.95 1.10
CA TYR A 412 -45.55 21.37 2.32
C TYR A 412 -46.37 20.10 2.02
N PRO A 413 -45.90 18.90 2.41
CA PRO A 413 -46.67 17.65 2.35
C PRO A 413 -47.56 17.55 3.60
N GLY A 414 -48.75 18.13 3.55
CA GLY A 414 -49.69 18.15 4.67
C GLY A 414 -50.73 17.04 4.61
N ALA A 415 -51.03 16.39 5.73
CA ALA A 415 -52.19 15.50 5.86
C ALA A 415 -53.57 16.21 5.72
N SER A 416 -53.57 17.51 5.41
CA SER A 416 -54.73 18.39 5.25
C SER A 416 -54.79 19.06 3.86
N GLY A 417 -53.83 18.75 2.98
CA GLY A 417 -53.65 19.37 1.66
C GLY A 417 -52.20 19.79 1.42
N GLU A 418 -51.88 19.99 0.14
CA GLU A 418 -50.54 20.26 -0.37
C GLU A 418 -50.41 21.67 -0.97
N VAL A 419 -49.22 22.25 -0.87
CA VAL A 419 -48.88 23.56 -1.44
C VAL A 419 -47.61 23.43 -2.28
N GLY A 420 -47.66 23.86 -3.53
CA GLY A 420 -46.55 23.69 -4.46
C GLY A 420 -46.53 24.65 -5.64
N ILE A 421 -45.48 24.50 -6.45
CA ILE A 421 -45.28 25.20 -7.72
C ILE A 421 -45.35 24.17 -8.85
N GLY A 422 -46.24 24.40 -9.81
CA GLY A 422 -46.51 23.49 -10.93
C GLY A 422 -46.66 24.20 -12.27
N VAL A 423 -46.70 23.43 -13.35
CA VAL A 423 -46.93 23.93 -14.71
C VAL A 423 -48.02 23.14 -15.41
N TYR A 424 -48.90 23.83 -16.14
CA TYR A 424 -49.96 23.22 -16.94
C TYR A 424 -50.07 23.92 -18.30
N GLY A 425 -49.54 23.29 -19.35
CA GLY A 425 -49.40 23.93 -20.66
C GLY A 425 -48.52 25.17 -20.56
N ASN A 426 -49.06 26.34 -20.92
CA ASN A 426 -48.37 27.63 -20.88
C ASN A 426 -48.56 28.39 -19.54
N GLU A 427 -49.18 27.77 -18.54
CA GLU A 427 -49.54 28.41 -17.26
C GLU A 427 -48.58 27.96 -16.14
N LEU A 428 -47.94 28.93 -15.48
CA LEU A 428 -47.28 28.73 -14.19
C LEU A 428 -48.35 28.79 -13.09
N ARG A 429 -48.51 27.72 -12.32
CA ARG A 429 -49.52 27.61 -11.28
C ARG A 429 -48.90 27.63 -9.88
N LEU A 430 -49.45 28.48 -9.03
CA LEU A 430 -49.43 28.36 -7.58
C LEU A 430 -50.79 27.77 -7.19
N HIS A 431 -50.81 26.58 -6.60
CA HIS A 431 -52.07 25.89 -6.30
C HIS A 431 -52.11 25.28 -4.90
N CYS A 432 -53.34 25.04 -4.46
CA CYS A 432 -53.70 24.12 -3.41
C CYS A 432 -54.67 23.09 -4.00
N ASP A 433 -54.62 21.86 -3.51
CA ASP A 433 -55.40 20.71 -3.98
C ASP A 433 -56.82 20.62 -3.35
N ASN A 434 -56.99 21.17 -2.14
CA ASN A 434 -58.18 21.00 -1.32
C ASN A 434 -59.13 22.24 -1.36
N PRO A 435 -60.45 22.08 -1.61
CA PRO A 435 -61.42 23.17 -1.57
C PRO A 435 -61.43 23.93 -0.22
N GLY A 436 -61.30 25.26 -0.29
CA GLY A 436 -61.19 26.13 0.89
C GLY A 436 -59.76 26.51 1.28
N SER A 437 -58.74 25.85 0.73
CA SER A 437 -57.34 26.26 0.87
C SER A 437 -57.07 27.64 0.23
N MET A 438 -56.04 28.32 0.73
CA MET A 438 -55.75 29.72 0.41
C MET A 438 -54.28 29.90 0.01
N VAL A 439 -54.04 30.67 -1.06
CA VAL A 439 -52.70 31.21 -1.38
C VAL A 439 -52.66 32.65 -0.89
N SER A 440 -51.93 32.89 0.20
CA SER A 440 -51.84 34.19 0.88
C SER A 440 -50.54 34.91 0.59
N PHE A 441 -50.62 36.21 0.30
CA PHE A 441 -49.49 37.12 0.16
C PHE A 441 -49.49 38.09 1.35
N GLY A 442 -48.31 38.34 1.93
CA GLY A 442 -48.18 39.13 3.15
C GLY A 442 -46.74 39.15 3.66
N THR A 443 -46.53 39.81 4.80
CA THR A 443 -45.21 39.89 5.46
C THR A 443 -45.24 39.11 6.78
N GLN A 444 -44.17 38.38 7.07
CA GLN A 444 -43.95 37.77 8.38
C GLN A 444 -42.91 38.59 9.13
N ASP A 445 -43.17 38.90 10.40
CA ASP A 445 -42.20 39.57 11.25
C ASP A 445 -41.15 38.60 11.83
N ASN A 446 -40.12 39.16 12.48
CA ASN A 446 -39.05 38.37 13.10
C ASN A 446 -39.51 37.53 14.31
N ALA A 447 -40.76 37.69 14.77
CA ALA A 447 -41.39 36.88 15.81
C ALA A 447 -42.27 35.75 15.22
N GLY A 448 -42.36 35.64 13.89
CA GLY A 448 -43.13 34.63 13.18
C GLY A 448 -44.60 35.01 12.95
N VAL A 449 -45.03 36.23 13.27
CA VAL A 449 -46.41 36.67 13.07
C VAL A 449 -46.62 37.09 11.61
N PHE A 450 -47.52 36.41 10.91
CA PHE A 450 -47.86 36.72 9.51
C PHE A 450 -48.97 37.76 9.42
N THR A 451 -48.73 38.83 8.66
CA THR A 451 -49.69 39.88 8.33
C THR A 451 -50.09 39.76 6.86
N GLN A 452 -51.33 39.35 6.62
CA GLN A 452 -51.87 39.11 5.28
C GLN A 452 -52.21 40.44 4.56
N ALA A 453 -51.62 40.64 3.37
CA ALA A 453 -51.93 41.75 2.47
C ALA A 453 -53.04 41.40 1.45
N GLY A 454 -53.12 40.13 1.04
CA GLY A 454 -54.20 39.62 0.19
C GLY A 454 -54.20 38.10 0.10
N ARG A 455 -55.30 37.50 -0.36
CA ARG A 455 -55.37 36.07 -0.70
C ARG A 455 -56.22 35.80 -1.94
N PHE A 456 -55.85 34.73 -2.64
CA PHE A 456 -56.75 34.04 -3.56
C PHE A 456 -57.37 32.85 -2.83
N GLN A 457 -58.68 32.68 -3.00
CA GLN A 457 -59.44 31.62 -2.35
C GLN A 457 -60.48 31.07 -3.35
N ILE A 458 -60.48 29.76 -3.54
CA ILE A 458 -61.41 29.08 -4.46
C ILE A 458 -62.61 28.56 -3.63
N SER A 459 -63.82 28.67 -4.20
CA SER A 459 -65.09 28.25 -3.59
C SER A 459 -65.58 29.03 -2.36
N ALA A 460 -65.16 30.30 -2.23
CA ALA A 460 -65.80 31.30 -1.37
C ALA A 460 -66.66 32.27 -2.23
N PRO A 461 -67.58 33.07 -1.63
CA PRO A 461 -68.30 34.13 -2.37
C PRO A 461 -67.38 35.21 -2.98
N HIS A 462 -66.08 35.21 -2.64
CA HIS A 462 -65.08 36.15 -3.13
C HIS A 462 -63.82 35.38 -3.57
N ALA A 463 -63.41 35.52 -4.83
CA ALA A 463 -62.22 34.85 -5.38
C ALA A 463 -60.90 35.53 -5.01
N LEU A 464 -60.96 36.83 -4.68
CA LEU A 464 -59.84 37.68 -4.30
C LEU A 464 -60.25 38.54 -3.10
N PHE A 465 -59.45 38.52 -2.04
CA PHE A 465 -59.55 39.47 -0.93
C PHE A 465 -58.28 40.32 -0.86
N VAL A 466 -58.44 41.64 -0.79
CA VAL A 466 -57.35 42.62 -0.67
C VAL A 466 -57.54 43.40 0.63
N ASN A 467 -56.49 43.45 1.44
CA ASN A 467 -56.50 44.13 2.74
C ASN A 467 -55.98 45.57 2.61
N GLY A 468 -56.78 46.43 1.97
CA GLY A 468 -56.45 47.83 1.69
C GLY A 468 -57.16 48.36 0.45
N SER A 469 -56.71 49.51 -0.06
CA SER A 469 -57.27 50.14 -1.27
C SER A 469 -56.88 49.39 -2.55
N ILE A 470 -57.85 49.22 -3.46
CA ILE A 470 -57.61 48.68 -4.82
C ILE A 470 -57.53 49.85 -5.80
N TRP A 471 -56.40 50.00 -6.51
CA TRP A 471 -56.31 50.90 -7.65
C TRP A 471 -56.55 50.10 -8.95
N ALA A 472 -57.71 50.28 -9.56
CA ALA A 472 -58.07 49.63 -10.82
C ALA A 472 -58.31 50.68 -11.93
N ALA A 473 -57.80 50.43 -13.13
CA ALA A 473 -58.02 51.29 -14.29
C ALA A 473 -59.47 51.22 -14.83
N GLY A 474 -60.21 50.18 -14.46
CA GLY A 474 -61.63 49.99 -14.77
C GLY A 474 -62.17 48.75 -14.08
N THR A 475 -63.50 48.68 -13.93
CA THR A 475 -64.21 47.50 -13.41
C THR A 475 -65.38 47.18 -14.35
N THR A 476 -65.55 45.90 -14.68
CA THR A 476 -66.65 45.44 -15.54
C THR A 476 -67.46 44.39 -14.78
N TYR A 477 -68.74 44.66 -14.57
CA TYR A 477 -69.66 43.73 -13.92
C TYR A 477 -70.34 42.87 -14.98
N ALA A 478 -70.42 41.55 -14.75
CA ALA A 478 -71.15 40.65 -15.64
C ALA A 478 -72.65 40.97 -15.58
N SER A 479 -73.20 41.50 -16.69
CA SER A 479 -74.58 42.00 -16.76
C SER A 479 -75.28 41.63 -18.08
N ASP A 480 -74.88 40.52 -18.69
CA ASP A 480 -75.58 39.91 -19.83
C ASP A 480 -77.00 39.49 -19.41
N GLU A 481 -77.98 39.62 -20.31
CA GLU A 481 -79.37 39.21 -20.06
C GLU A 481 -79.47 37.72 -19.72
N ARG A 482 -78.64 36.87 -20.35
CA ARG A 482 -78.58 35.41 -20.11
C ARG A 482 -78.12 35.04 -18.71
N PHE A 483 -77.53 35.97 -17.96
CA PHE A 483 -77.13 35.78 -16.56
C PHE A 483 -78.20 36.24 -15.56
N LYS A 484 -79.36 36.71 -16.04
CA LYS A 484 -80.44 37.27 -15.21
C LYS A 484 -81.74 36.48 -15.39
N GLN A 485 -82.55 36.48 -14.34
CA GLN A 485 -83.89 35.89 -14.32
C GLN A 485 -84.79 36.72 -13.39
N ASN A 486 -86.12 36.59 -13.53
CA ASN A 486 -87.11 37.28 -12.71
C ASN A 486 -86.94 38.82 -12.64
N ILE A 487 -86.73 39.45 -13.79
CA ILE A 487 -86.48 40.90 -13.90
C ILE A 487 -87.79 41.68 -13.62
N SER A 488 -87.75 42.58 -12.63
CA SER A 488 -88.84 43.49 -12.28
C SER A 488 -88.36 44.95 -12.17
N PHE A 489 -89.28 45.91 -12.19
CA PHE A 489 -88.96 47.33 -12.04
C PHE A 489 -88.74 47.73 -10.57
N ILE A 490 -87.89 48.72 -10.33
CA ILE A 490 -87.63 49.24 -8.99
C ILE A 490 -88.84 50.06 -8.53
N GLU A 491 -89.61 49.53 -7.57
CA GLU A 491 -90.74 50.25 -6.97
C GLU A 491 -90.28 51.35 -6.00
N TYR A 492 -90.99 52.49 -6.04
CA TYR A 492 -90.78 53.68 -5.20
C TYR A 492 -89.31 54.17 -5.13
N PRO A 493 -88.62 54.35 -6.28
CA PRO A 493 -87.18 54.56 -6.29
C PRO A 493 -86.78 55.85 -5.57
N LEU A 494 -87.44 56.98 -5.83
CA LEU A 494 -87.11 58.25 -5.16
C LEU A 494 -87.35 58.19 -3.64
N GLN A 495 -88.39 57.47 -3.19
CA GLN A 495 -88.67 57.29 -1.77
C GLN A 495 -87.60 56.44 -1.08
N LYS A 496 -87.11 55.38 -1.74
CA LYS A 496 -86.00 54.56 -1.24
C LYS A 496 -84.71 55.38 -1.17
N LEU A 497 -84.38 56.13 -2.23
CA LEU A 497 -83.21 57.01 -2.25
C LEU A 497 -83.26 58.08 -1.15
N MET A 498 -84.41 58.73 -0.95
CA MET A 498 -84.56 59.81 0.05
C MET A 498 -84.51 59.34 1.51
N ARG A 499 -84.47 58.03 1.76
CA ARG A 499 -84.23 57.44 3.09
C ARG A 499 -82.74 57.14 3.35
N LEU A 500 -81.88 57.23 2.34
CA LEU A 500 -80.44 57.04 2.49
C LEU A 500 -79.78 58.35 2.95
N ASN A 501 -78.93 58.26 3.98
CA ASN A 501 -78.16 59.39 4.48
C ASN A 501 -76.71 59.27 4.01
N GLY A 502 -76.27 60.21 3.17
CA GLY A 502 -74.84 60.43 2.92
C GLY A 502 -74.17 60.98 4.18
N VAL A 503 -73.05 60.38 4.57
CA VAL A 503 -72.30 60.73 5.79
C VAL A 503 -70.83 61.01 5.49
N GLU A 504 -70.24 61.88 6.29
CA GLU A 504 -68.79 62.06 6.37
C GLU A 504 -68.25 61.30 7.59
N TYR A 505 -67.17 60.54 7.41
CA TYR A 505 -66.57 59.75 8.47
C TYR A 505 -65.05 59.63 8.32
N GLU A 506 -64.38 59.25 9.40
CA GLU A 506 -62.99 58.80 9.40
C GLU A 506 -62.96 57.34 9.83
N MET A 507 -62.06 56.56 9.23
CA MET A 507 -61.92 55.15 9.57
C MET A 507 -61.12 55.01 10.87
N LYS A 508 -61.57 54.12 11.76
CA LYS A 508 -60.92 53.79 13.05
C LYS A 508 -59.62 52.98 12.87
N ALA A 509 -58.65 53.54 12.15
CA ALA A 509 -57.41 52.86 11.77
C ALA A 509 -56.58 52.38 12.97
N ASP A 510 -56.62 53.10 14.09
CA ASP A 510 -55.87 52.73 15.31
C ASP A 510 -56.54 51.62 16.14
N GLU A 511 -57.87 51.46 16.04
CA GLU A 511 -58.59 50.33 16.67
C GLU A 511 -58.52 49.07 15.80
N PHE A 512 -58.40 49.24 14.47
CA PHE A 512 -58.33 48.16 13.47
C PHE A 512 -57.01 48.22 12.67
N PRO A 513 -55.83 48.15 13.32
CA PRO A 513 -54.54 48.37 12.67
C PRO A 513 -54.19 47.32 11.62
N LYS A 514 -54.82 46.15 11.68
CA LYS A 514 -54.65 45.07 10.69
C LYS A 514 -55.36 45.34 9.36
N ASN A 515 -56.27 46.31 9.29
CA ASN A 515 -57.13 46.56 8.14
C ASN A 515 -56.61 47.66 7.19
N ASN A 516 -55.43 48.22 7.46
CA ASN A 516 -54.74 49.23 6.63
C ASN A 516 -55.63 50.43 6.23
N PHE A 517 -56.55 50.83 7.10
CA PHE A 517 -57.45 51.94 6.80
C PHE A 517 -56.72 53.28 6.69
N GLN A 518 -57.06 54.06 5.67
CA GLN A 518 -56.53 55.41 5.51
C GLN A 518 -57.17 56.35 6.55
N LYS A 519 -56.34 57.14 7.25
CA LYS A 519 -56.78 58.11 8.28
C LYS A 519 -57.40 59.40 7.73
N GLN A 520 -57.67 59.48 6.43
CA GLN A 520 -58.29 60.64 5.82
C GLN A 520 -59.82 60.58 5.92
N ARG A 521 -60.44 61.76 6.07
CA ARG A 521 -61.90 61.93 6.07
C ARG A 521 -62.48 61.56 4.71
N GLN A 522 -63.57 60.80 4.73
CA GLN A 522 -64.20 60.18 3.57
C GLN A 522 -65.72 60.47 3.58
N ILE A 523 -66.32 60.43 2.39
CA ILE A 523 -67.78 60.52 2.20
C ILE A 523 -68.30 59.14 1.79
N GLY A 524 -69.45 58.73 2.32
CA GLY A 524 -70.08 57.48 1.93
C GLY A 524 -71.41 57.23 2.64
N LEU A 525 -71.71 55.95 2.87
CA LEU A 525 -72.94 55.46 3.49
C LEU A 525 -72.62 54.49 4.63
N ILE A 526 -73.45 54.49 5.68
CA ILE A 526 -73.39 53.47 6.74
C ILE A 526 -74.06 52.19 6.24
N ALA A 527 -73.31 51.09 6.15
CA ALA A 527 -73.81 49.83 5.58
C ALA A 527 -75.08 49.31 6.27
N GLN A 528 -75.14 49.42 7.60
CA GLN A 528 -76.29 49.01 8.42
C GLN A 528 -77.55 49.86 8.19
N ASP A 529 -77.42 51.07 7.65
CA ASP A 529 -78.57 51.91 7.29
C ASP A 529 -79.02 51.66 5.84
N VAL A 530 -78.08 51.41 4.93
CA VAL A 530 -78.38 50.95 3.56
C VAL A 530 -79.15 49.62 3.62
N GLU A 531 -78.71 48.67 4.43
CA GLU A 531 -79.31 47.34 4.57
C GLU A 531 -80.81 47.37 4.92
N LYS A 532 -81.24 48.32 5.75
CA LYS A 532 -82.66 48.49 6.16
C LYS A 532 -83.58 48.95 5.03
N ILE A 533 -83.02 49.37 3.89
CA ILE A 533 -83.73 50.00 2.78
C ILE A 533 -83.49 49.25 1.46
N ILE A 534 -82.26 48.76 1.27
CA ILE A 534 -81.75 48.05 0.08
C ILE A 534 -80.77 46.95 0.57
N PRO A 535 -81.27 45.84 1.16
CA PRO A 535 -80.40 44.77 1.65
C PRO A 535 -79.54 44.16 0.53
N GLU A 536 -80.00 44.22 -0.73
CA GLU A 536 -79.28 43.69 -1.89
C GLU A 536 -78.02 44.47 -2.25
N ALA A 537 -77.85 45.69 -1.72
CA ALA A 537 -76.67 46.52 -1.91
C ALA A 537 -75.59 46.31 -0.81
N VAL A 538 -75.81 45.41 0.15
CA VAL A 538 -74.90 45.16 1.27
C VAL A 538 -74.42 43.71 1.24
N ASN A 539 -73.13 43.52 1.48
CA ASN A 539 -72.51 42.20 1.65
C ASN A 539 -71.83 42.14 3.04
N GLU A 540 -71.76 40.95 3.64
CA GLU A 540 -71.10 40.72 4.92
C GLU A 540 -69.93 39.75 4.75
N MET A 541 -68.78 40.08 5.36
CA MET A 541 -67.57 39.25 5.38
C MET A 541 -66.90 39.36 6.74
N ASP A 542 -66.55 38.22 7.34
CA ASP A 542 -65.87 38.10 8.63
C ASP A 542 -66.54 38.92 9.78
N GLY A 543 -67.88 39.08 9.72
CA GLY A 543 -68.69 39.85 10.66
C GLY A 543 -68.80 41.36 10.37
N TYR A 544 -68.18 41.85 9.30
CA TYR A 544 -68.21 43.26 8.88
C TYR A 544 -69.04 43.44 7.60
N LYS A 545 -69.81 44.53 7.53
CA LYS A 545 -70.69 44.84 6.39
C LYS A 545 -70.07 45.90 5.47
N GLY A 546 -70.14 45.67 4.17
CA GLY A 546 -69.70 46.59 3.11
C GLY A 546 -70.79 46.88 2.10
N VAL A 547 -70.79 48.09 1.54
CA VAL A 547 -71.77 48.55 0.54
C VAL A 547 -71.21 48.36 -0.88
N ASP A 548 -71.96 47.65 -1.73
CA ASP A 548 -71.74 47.62 -3.17
C ASP A 548 -72.37 48.86 -3.82
N TYR A 549 -71.59 49.94 -3.89
CA TYR A 549 -72.04 51.21 -4.47
C TYR A 549 -72.49 51.09 -5.94
N ALA A 550 -72.00 50.09 -6.70
CA ALA A 550 -72.45 49.89 -8.07
C ALA A 550 -73.92 49.46 -8.15
N ARG A 551 -74.43 48.72 -7.15
CA ARG A 551 -75.85 48.33 -7.05
C ARG A 551 -76.79 49.50 -6.72
N LEU A 552 -76.26 50.62 -6.25
CA LEU A 552 -77.05 51.84 -6.02
C LEU A 552 -77.29 52.65 -7.31
N VAL A 553 -76.47 52.44 -8.35
CA VAL A 553 -76.59 53.21 -9.62
C VAL A 553 -77.94 53.01 -10.32
N PRO A 554 -78.51 51.79 -10.45
CA PRO A 554 -79.86 51.61 -10.99
C PRO A 554 -80.95 52.35 -10.21
N LEU A 555 -80.85 52.37 -8.87
CA LEU A 555 -81.80 53.13 -8.04
C LEU A 555 -81.68 54.63 -8.28
N LEU A 556 -80.46 55.16 -8.37
CA LEU A 556 -80.20 56.57 -8.66
C LEU A 556 -80.81 56.96 -10.03
N ILE A 557 -80.62 56.13 -11.06
CA ILE A 557 -81.18 56.33 -12.40
C ILE A 557 -82.72 56.44 -12.35
N GLU A 558 -83.40 55.47 -11.73
CA GLU A 558 -84.87 55.49 -11.66
C GLU A 558 -85.40 56.60 -10.73
N SER A 559 -84.67 56.96 -9.68
CA SER A 559 -85.03 58.08 -8.79
C SER A 559 -84.96 59.43 -9.50
N ILE A 560 -83.94 59.64 -10.36
CA ILE A 560 -83.79 60.85 -11.17
C ILE A 560 -84.91 60.93 -12.22
N LYS A 561 -85.27 59.80 -12.86
CA LYS A 561 -86.43 59.74 -13.77
C LYS A 561 -87.74 60.09 -13.05
N GLU A 562 -87.97 59.56 -11.85
CA GLU A 562 -89.16 59.87 -11.04
C GLU A 562 -89.19 61.35 -10.62
N LEU A 563 -88.03 61.89 -10.20
CA LEU A 563 -87.89 63.30 -9.81
C LEU A 563 -88.14 64.24 -11.00
N ASN A 564 -87.55 63.96 -12.17
CA ASN A 564 -87.76 64.77 -13.37
C ASN A 564 -89.24 64.80 -13.77
N LYS A 565 -89.93 63.65 -13.72
CA LYS A 565 -91.38 63.57 -13.99
C LYS A 565 -92.20 64.41 -13.00
N LYS A 566 -91.80 64.47 -11.72
CA LYS A 566 -92.42 65.36 -10.71
C LYS A 566 -92.15 66.83 -10.99
N VAL A 567 -90.95 67.19 -11.43
CA VAL A 567 -90.60 68.57 -11.85
C VAL A 567 -91.40 68.99 -13.08
N GLU A 568 -91.53 68.15 -14.11
CA GLU A 568 -92.36 68.41 -15.29
C GLU A 568 -93.84 68.63 -14.91
N GLN A 569 -94.38 67.83 -13.98
CA GLN A 569 -95.73 68.00 -13.46
C GLN A 569 -95.91 69.32 -12.68
N GLN A 570 -94.94 69.70 -11.84
CA GLN A 570 -94.95 70.98 -11.12
C GLN A 570 -94.83 72.18 -12.07
N GLN A 571 -93.96 72.10 -13.08
CA GLN A 571 -93.78 73.14 -14.08
C GLN A 571 -95.10 73.37 -14.84
N LYS A 572 -95.79 72.29 -15.24
CA LYS A 572 -97.09 72.37 -15.90
C LYS A 572 -98.17 72.99 -15.00
N GLN A 573 -98.20 72.65 -13.70
CA GLN A 573 -99.09 73.30 -12.72
C GLN A 573 -98.77 74.79 -12.54
N ILE A 574 -97.51 75.20 -12.59
CA ILE A 574 -97.09 76.61 -12.54
C ILE A 574 -97.54 77.37 -13.80
N GLU A 575 -97.49 76.74 -14.97
CA GLU A 575 -98.00 77.34 -16.22
C GLU A 575 -99.53 77.48 -16.18
N GLU A 576 -100.26 76.48 -15.72
CA GLU A 576 -101.71 76.52 -15.51
C GLU A 576 -102.13 77.59 -14.47
N LEU A 577 -101.32 77.79 -13.42
CA LEU A 577 -101.55 78.85 -12.41
C LEU A 577 -101.22 80.26 -12.91
N LYS A 578 -100.29 80.42 -13.87
CA LYS A 578 -99.96 81.72 -14.49
C LYS A 578 -100.98 82.18 -15.54
N GLN A 579 -101.94 81.34 -15.91
CA GLN A 579 -103.05 81.67 -16.81
C GLN A 579 -104.33 82.07 -16.06
N LYS A 580 -104.26 82.22 -14.72
CA LYS A 580 -105.30 82.80 -13.85
C LYS A 580 -104.81 84.11 -13.25
#